data_AF-A0A4P7NPP9-F1
#
_entry.id   AF-A0A4P7NPP9-F1
#
_cell.length_a   1.000
_cell.length_b   1.000
_cell.length_c   1.000
_cell.angle_alpha   90.00
_cell.angle_beta   90.00
_cell.angle_gamma   90.00
#
_symmetry.space_group_name_H-M   'P 1'
#
loop_
_entity.id
_entity.type
_entity.pdbx_description
1 polymer ?
#
loop_
_entity_poly.entity_id
_entity_poly.type
_entity_poly.pdbx_seq_one_letter_code
_entity_poly.pdbx_strand_id
1 'polypeptide(L)'
;MVSFTQVYTFGLLFTIATIVSGNPEKFMVSFGNFKDLKPETIAVAKRWENAFNEERASVPWKATGYTIWNKEEEGKWWGWISSIPNHKHNYSAAAARLNLLGFEESTTYWGAKRWVPKEDVSPPV
;
A
#
# COMPACT_ATOMS: atom_id res chain seq x y z
N MET A 1 -53.61 19.32 -31.19
CA MET A 1 -53.62 19.08 -29.73
C MET A 1 -52.58 18.03 -29.41
N VAL A 2 -51.69 18.34 -28.47
CA VAL A 2 -50.56 17.54 -28.00
C VAL A 2 -51.05 16.55 -26.94
N SER A 3 -50.45 15.36 -26.85
CA SER A 3 -50.14 14.70 -25.57
C SER A 3 -49.15 13.56 -25.79
N PHE A 4 -47.92 13.77 -25.32
CA PHE A 4 -46.92 12.73 -25.10
C PHE A 4 -47.24 12.00 -23.80
N THR A 5 -47.04 10.69 -23.74
CA THR A 5 -46.97 9.96 -22.47
C THR A 5 -45.70 9.13 -22.44
N GLN A 6 -44.69 9.64 -21.71
CA GLN A 6 -43.52 8.88 -21.30
C GLN A 6 -43.96 7.84 -20.26
N VAL A 7 -43.56 6.59 -20.42
CA VAL A 7 -43.51 5.63 -19.32
C VAL A 7 -42.05 5.24 -19.12
N TYR A 8 -41.50 5.71 -18.01
CA TYR A 8 -40.18 5.34 -17.51
C TYR A 8 -40.23 3.92 -16.96
N THR A 9 -39.60 2.96 -17.63
CA THR A 9 -39.34 1.64 -17.03
C THR A 9 -37.95 1.65 -16.39
N PHE A 10 -37.95 1.80 -15.07
CA PHE A 10 -36.81 1.56 -14.21
C PHE A 10 -36.41 0.07 -14.22
N GLY A 11 -35.13 -0.19 -14.49
CA GLY A 11 -34.26 -0.95 -13.58
C GLY A 11 -34.40 -2.46 -13.52
N LEU A 12 -33.39 -3.16 -14.05
CA LEU A 12 -32.62 -4.15 -13.31
C LEU A 12 -31.33 -4.47 -14.08
N LEU A 13 -30.31 -3.63 -13.89
CA LEU A 13 -28.94 -4.02 -14.17
C LEU A 13 -28.55 -5.04 -13.10
N PHE A 14 -28.55 -6.33 -13.46
CA PHE A 14 -27.88 -7.34 -12.67
C PHE A 14 -26.38 -7.03 -12.70
N THR A 15 -25.90 -6.26 -11.73
CA THR A 15 -24.47 -6.17 -11.45
C THR A 15 -24.00 -7.56 -11.05
N ILE A 16 -23.27 -8.21 -11.95
CA ILE A 16 -22.53 -9.42 -11.65
C ILE A 16 -21.52 -9.02 -10.58
N ALA A 17 -21.83 -9.30 -9.32
CA ALA A 17 -20.84 -9.27 -8.27
C ALA A 17 -19.93 -10.48 -8.50
N THR A 18 -18.93 -10.32 -9.37
CA THR A 18 -17.84 -11.27 -9.46
C THR A 18 -17.15 -11.24 -8.11
N ILE A 19 -17.47 -12.23 -7.28
CA ILE A 19 -16.65 -12.57 -6.11
C ILE A 19 -15.37 -13.15 -6.71
N VAL A 20 -14.46 -12.27 -7.12
CA VAL A 20 -13.08 -12.66 -7.35
C VAL A 20 -12.60 -13.13 -5.98
N SER A 21 -12.37 -14.43 -5.79
CA SER A 21 -11.55 -14.89 -4.68
C SER A 21 -10.14 -14.37 -4.95
N GLY A 22 -9.94 -13.08 -4.69
CA GLY A 22 -8.78 -12.35 -5.09
C GLY A 22 -7.65 -12.71 -4.16
N ASN A 23 -6.58 -13.28 -4.73
CA ASN A 23 -5.30 -13.28 -4.05
C ASN A 23 -5.05 -11.86 -3.52
N PRO A 24 -4.72 -11.68 -2.23
CA PRO A 24 -4.54 -10.35 -1.68
C PRO A 24 -3.45 -9.62 -2.45
N GLU A 25 -3.72 -8.39 -2.88
CA GLU A 25 -2.68 -7.57 -3.51
C GLU A 25 -1.64 -7.27 -2.44
N LYS A 26 -0.36 -7.39 -2.81
CA LYS A 26 0.75 -7.15 -1.90
C LYS A 26 1.86 -6.36 -2.58
N PHE A 27 2.55 -5.58 -1.79
CA PHE A 27 3.77 -4.88 -2.19
C PHE A 27 4.80 -4.91 -1.06
N MET A 28 6.06 -4.74 -1.43
CA MET A 28 7.17 -4.70 -0.47
C MET A 28 7.35 -3.27 0.03
N VAL A 29 7.72 -3.13 1.30
CA VAL A 29 8.26 -1.89 1.86
C VAL A 29 9.62 -2.22 2.43
N SER A 30 10.65 -1.51 1.99
CA SER A 30 12.02 -1.67 2.44
C SER A 30 12.50 -0.35 3.03
N PHE A 31 13.11 -0.43 4.21
CA PHE A 31 13.74 0.68 4.94
C PHE A 31 15.25 0.77 4.65
N GLY A 32 15.71 -0.04 3.68
CA GLY A 32 17.04 0.02 3.09
C GLY A 32 17.58 -1.34 2.67
N ASN A 33 18.69 -1.30 1.92
CA ASN A 33 19.32 -2.46 1.31
C ASN A 33 20.79 -2.54 1.77
N PHE A 34 21.03 -3.22 2.89
CA PHE A 34 22.30 -3.12 3.58
C PHE A 34 22.94 -4.49 3.69
N LYS A 35 23.63 -4.90 2.63
CA LYS A 35 24.52 -6.07 2.68
C LYS A 35 25.70 -5.88 3.63
N ASP A 36 26.00 -4.63 4.01
CA ASP A 36 27.04 -4.25 4.97
C ASP A 36 26.51 -3.22 5.98
N LEU A 37 26.03 -3.70 7.13
CA LEU A 37 25.36 -2.86 8.12
C LEU A 37 26.39 -2.08 8.96
N LYS A 38 26.55 -0.79 8.66
CA LYS A 38 27.16 0.15 9.62
C LYS A 38 26.12 0.61 10.66
N PRO A 39 26.51 0.96 11.90
CA PRO A 39 25.57 1.39 12.94
C PRO A 39 24.69 2.59 12.53
N GLU A 40 25.25 3.55 11.81
CA GLU A 40 24.52 4.71 11.29
C GLU A 40 23.40 4.30 10.34
N THR A 41 23.66 3.30 9.51
CA THR A 41 22.73 2.75 8.54
C THR A 41 21.57 2.04 9.22
N ILE A 42 21.85 1.28 10.28
CA ILE A 42 20.82 0.66 11.13
C ILE A 42 19.94 1.73 11.79
N ALA A 43 20.55 2.80 12.32
CA ALA A 43 19.81 3.86 12.98
C ALA A 43 18.85 4.57 12.02
N VAL A 44 19.29 4.83 10.78
CA VAL A 44 18.44 5.41 9.72
C VAL A 44 17.30 4.46 9.36
N ALA A 45 17.57 3.17 9.17
CA ALA A 45 16.56 2.17 8.84
C ALA A 45 15.47 2.07 9.93
N LYS A 46 15.87 2.11 11.21
CA LYS A 46 14.94 2.11 12.34
C LYS A 46 14.02 3.34 12.34
N ARG A 47 14.52 4.52 11.99
CA ARG A 47 13.68 5.73 11.89
C ARG A 47 12.65 5.61 10.77
N TRP A 48 13.07 5.10 9.61
CA TRP A 48 12.15 4.79 8.51
C TRP A 48 11.08 3.77 8.89
N GLU A 49 11.48 2.70 9.59
CA GLU A 49 10.55 1.70 10.09
C GLU A 49 9.54 2.30 11.10
N ASN A 50 9.99 3.16 12.02
CA ASN A 50 9.12 3.83 12.97
C ASN A 50 8.10 4.73 12.28
N ALA A 51 8.55 5.61 11.37
CA ALA A 51 7.67 6.49 10.61
C ALA A 51 6.63 5.71 9.80
N PHE A 52 7.04 4.61 9.16
CA PHE A 52 6.11 3.72 8.46
C PHE A 52 5.10 3.07 9.41
N ASN A 53 5.54 2.61 10.58
CA ASN A 53 4.65 1.98 11.56
C ASN A 53 3.61 2.96 12.14
N GLU A 54 3.99 4.21 12.39
CA GLU A 54 3.08 5.27 12.80
C GLU A 54 2.03 5.56 11.72
N GLU A 55 2.49 5.71 10.49
CA GLU A 55 1.61 5.90 9.34
C GLU A 55 0.65 4.72 9.17
N ARG A 56 1.15 3.48 9.26
CA ARG A 56 0.32 2.27 9.17
C ARG A 56 -0.72 2.17 10.29
N ALA A 57 -0.41 2.69 11.47
CA ALA A 57 -1.34 2.72 12.59
C ALA A 57 -2.46 3.77 12.41
N SER A 58 -2.26 4.76 11.54
CA SER A 58 -3.17 5.87 11.30
C SER A 58 -4.51 5.45 10.68
N VAL A 59 -5.56 6.23 10.94
CA VAL A 59 -6.89 6.03 10.34
C VAL A 59 -6.85 6.12 8.81
N PRO A 60 -6.17 7.11 8.19
CA PRO A 60 -6.13 7.18 6.73
C PRO A 60 -5.43 5.99 6.08
N TRP A 61 -4.38 5.43 6.69
CA TRP A 61 -3.76 4.21 6.17
C TRP A 61 -4.71 3.02 6.21
N LYS A 62 -5.38 2.80 7.35
CA LYS A 62 -6.35 1.71 7.50
C LYS A 62 -7.47 1.76 6.46
N ALA A 63 -7.87 2.97 6.05
CA ALA A 63 -8.85 3.18 4.98
C ALA A 63 -8.38 2.73 3.59
N THR A 64 -7.07 2.52 3.38
CA THR A 64 -6.52 1.98 2.12
C THR A 64 -6.80 0.48 1.94
N GLY A 65 -7.09 -0.25 3.01
CA GLY A 65 -7.32 -1.69 2.99
C GLY A 65 -6.05 -2.57 2.99
N TYR A 66 -4.84 -1.99 2.98
CA TYR A 66 -3.58 -2.74 3.16
C TYR A 66 -3.18 -2.75 4.64
N THR A 67 -3.68 -3.73 5.39
CA THR A 67 -3.51 -3.76 6.85
C THR A 67 -2.64 -4.91 7.35
N ILE A 68 -2.39 -5.93 6.53
CA ILE A 68 -1.61 -7.10 6.92
C ILE A 68 -0.14 -6.77 6.69
N TRP A 69 0.64 -6.67 7.77
CA TRP A 69 2.08 -6.44 7.72
C TRP A 69 2.82 -7.72 8.11
N ASN A 70 3.68 -8.20 7.21
CA ASN A 70 4.56 -9.34 7.43
C ASN A 70 6.01 -8.89 7.27
N LYS A 71 6.63 -8.51 8.40
CA LYS A 71 8.05 -8.15 8.43
C LYS A 71 8.87 -9.42 8.24
N GLU A 72 9.86 -9.36 7.36
CA GLU A 72 10.82 -10.44 7.27
C GLU A 72 11.79 -10.44 8.45
N GLU A 73 12.51 -11.55 8.63
CA GLU A 73 13.35 -11.83 9.79
C GLU A 73 14.29 -10.68 10.18
N GLU A 74 14.67 -10.64 11.45
CA GLU A 74 15.60 -9.65 11.98
C GLU A 74 16.90 -9.60 11.15
N GLY A 75 17.29 -8.40 10.71
CA GLY A 75 18.38 -8.19 9.75
C GLY A 75 17.91 -7.94 8.31
N LYS A 76 16.67 -8.29 7.96
CA LYS A 76 16.01 -7.84 6.74
C LYS A 76 15.21 -6.57 7.03
N TRP A 77 15.68 -5.43 6.53
CA TRP A 77 15.04 -4.13 6.67
C TRP A 77 13.90 -3.95 5.68
N TRP A 78 13.05 -4.96 5.52
CA TRP A 78 11.91 -4.93 4.62
C TRP A 78 10.81 -5.91 5.04
N GLY A 79 9.63 -5.74 4.50
CA GLY A 79 8.50 -6.65 4.70
C GLY A 79 7.45 -6.50 3.62
N TRP A 80 6.46 -7.38 3.66
CA TRP A 80 5.30 -7.35 2.78
C TRP A 80 4.14 -6.69 3.49
N ILE A 81 3.44 -5.82 2.77
CA ILE A 81 2.09 -5.43 3.15
C ILE A 81 1.10 -5.97 2.14
N SER A 82 -0.02 -6.51 2.64
CA SER A 82 -1.07 -7.06 1.79
C SER A 82 -2.45 -6.56 2.18
N SER A 83 -3.35 -6.56 1.19
CA SER A 83 -4.76 -6.30 1.41
C SER A 83 -5.42 -7.46 2.19
N ILE A 84 -6.56 -7.18 2.82
CA ILE A 84 -7.43 -8.26 3.32
C ILE A 84 -8.14 -8.89 2.12
N PRO A 85 -8.14 -10.23 1.97
CA PRO A 85 -8.89 -10.90 0.91
C PRO A 85 -10.36 -10.49 0.91
N ASN A 86 -10.94 -10.29 -0.27
CA ASN A 86 -12.35 -9.91 -0.45
C ASN A 86 -12.78 -8.58 0.20
N HIS A 87 -11.84 -7.73 0.63
CA HIS A 87 -12.12 -6.37 1.10
C HIS A 87 -11.74 -5.34 0.04
N LYS A 88 -12.45 -4.21 0.04
CA LYS A 88 -12.11 -3.05 -0.78
C LYS A 88 -10.72 -2.54 -0.36
N HIS A 89 -9.83 -2.40 -1.33
CA HIS A 89 -8.51 -1.83 -1.15
C HIS A 89 -8.28 -0.72 -2.19
N ASN A 90 -7.34 0.18 -1.91
CA ASN A 90 -7.01 1.30 -2.78
C ASN A 90 -5.49 1.49 -2.81
N TYR A 91 -4.85 0.88 -3.82
CA TYR A 91 -3.41 0.99 -4.02
C TYR A 91 -2.95 2.44 -4.17
N SER A 92 -3.68 3.24 -4.96
CA SER A 92 -3.32 4.63 -5.22
C SER A 92 -3.31 5.47 -3.94
N ALA A 93 -4.22 5.20 -3.00
CA ALA A 93 -4.22 5.86 -1.70
C ALA A 93 -3.02 5.42 -0.85
N ALA A 94 -2.70 4.12 -0.80
CA ALA A 94 -1.51 3.63 -0.09
C ALA A 94 -0.20 4.23 -0.68
N ALA A 95 -0.09 4.26 -2.00
CA ALA A 95 1.03 4.87 -2.74
C ALA A 95 1.18 6.36 -2.45
N ALA A 96 0.08 7.12 -2.37
CA ALA A 96 0.14 8.54 -2.02
C ALA A 96 0.68 8.75 -0.59
N ARG A 97 0.28 7.91 0.37
CA ARG A 97 0.73 7.99 1.77
C ARG A 97 2.21 7.65 1.89
N LEU A 98 2.69 6.62 1.19
CA LEU A 98 4.11 6.27 1.13
C LEU A 98 4.95 7.38 0.49
N ASN A 99 4.45 8.00 -0.59
CA ASN A 99 5.11 9.16 -1.20
C ASN A 99 5.22 10.34 -0.23
N LEU A 100 4.17 10.63 0.53
CA LEU A 100 4.18 11.68 1.55
C LEU A 100 5.19 11.42 2.67
N LEU A 101 5.41 10.15 3.01
CA LEU A 101 6.47 9.77 3.95
C LEU A 101 7.88 9.91 3.37
N GLY A 102 8.03 10.00 2.04
CA GLY A 102 9.33 10.08 1.38
C GLY A 102 9.81 8.77 0.77
N PHE A 103 8.92 7.80 0.57
CA PHE A 103 9.23 6.59 -0.21
C PHE A 103 8.95 6.82 -1.70
N GLU A 104 9.61 6.05 -2.55
CA GLU A 104 9.36 5.93 -3.98
C GLU A 104 9.09 4.49 -4.37
N GLU A 105 8.31 4.32 -5.45
CA GLU A 105 8.00 3.01 -6.01
C GLU A 105 9.13 2.55 -6.95
N SER A 106 9.53 1.29 -6.79
CA SER A 106 10.46 0.58 -7.65
C SER A 106 9.91 -0.83 -7.91
N THR A 107 10.52 -1.54 -8.86
CA THR A 107 10.17 -2.95 -9.14
C THR A 107 11.38 -3.83 -8.83
N THR A 108 11.17 -4.95 -8.14
CA THR A 108 12.22 -5.94 -7.90
C THR A 108 12.58 -6.70 -9.17
N TYR A 109 13.72 -7.39 -9.19
CA TYR A 109 14.14 -8.18 -10.36
C TYR A 109 13.15 -9.31 -10.73
N TRP A 110 12.30 -9.73 -9.79
CA TRP A 110 11.26 -10.75 -10.00
C TRP A 110 9.85 -10.15 -10.20
N GLY A 111 9.76 -8.84 -10.48
CA GLY A 111 8.52 -8.18 -10.89
C GLY A 111 7.59 -7.76 -9.76
N ALA A 112 8.03 -7.77 -8.50
CA ALA A 112 7.21 -7.28 -7.40
C ALA A 112 7.35 -5.77 -7.20
N LYS A 113 6.24 -5.07 -6.92
CA LYS A 113 6.26 -3.66 -6.49
C LYS A 113 6.96 -3.53 -5.14
N ARG A 114 7.87 -2.57 -5.03
CA ARG A 114 8.67 -2.30 -3.84
C ARG A 114 8.76 -0.80 -3.58
N TRP A 115 8.47 -0.40 -2.36
CA TRP A 115 8.67 0.96 -1.86
C TRP A 115 9.97 1.06 -1.08
N VAL A 116 10.78 2.07 -1.39
CA VAL A 116 12.07 2.36 -0.73
C VAL A 116 12.15 3.85 -0.40
N PRO A 117 12.86 4.28 0.66
CA PRO A 117 13.21 5.68 0.87
C PRO A 117 13.86 6.30 -0.36
N LYS A 118 13.47 7.53 -0.70
CA LYS A 118 14.15 8.34 -1.71
C LYS A 118 15.56 8.68 -1.23
N GLU A 119 16.53 8.68 -2.15
CA GLU A 119 17.95 8.87 -1.80
C GLU A 119 18.25 10.22 -1.13
N ASP A 120 17.49 11.26 -1.45
CA ASP A 120 17.66 12.64 -0.99
C ASP A 120 16.71 13.03 0.16
N VAL A 121 15.89 12.09 0.66
CA VAL A 121 14.94 12.34 1.73
C VAL A 121 15.40 11.68 3.02
N SER A 122 15.45 12.46 4.09
CA SER A 122 15.71 11.93 5.44
C SER A 122 14.43 11.33 6.04
N PRO A 123 14.53 10.28 6.88
CA PRO A 123 13.37 9.77 7.60
C PRO A 123 12.72 10.88 8.43
N PRO A 124 11.38 10.91 8.53
CA PRO A 124 10.67 11.78 9.46
C PRO A 124 11.23 11.64 10.89
N VAL A 125 11.26 12.76 11.62
CA VAL A 125 11.78 12.84 13.00
C VAL A 125 10.76 12.32 13.99
#